data_AF-A0ABD0PE37-F1
#
_entry.id   AF-A0ABD0PE37-F1
#
_cell.length_a   1.000
_cell.length_b   1.000
_cell.length_c   1.000
_cell.angle_alpha   90.00
_cell.angle_beta   90.00
_cell.angle_gamma   90.00
#
_symmetry.space_group_name_H-M   'P 1'
#
loop_
_entity.id
_entity.type
_entity.pdbx_description
1 polymer ?
#
loop_
_entity_poly.entity_id
_entity_poly.type
_entity_poly.pdbx_seq_one_letter_code
_entity_poly.pdbx_strand_id
1 'polypeptide(L)'
;DFPLLWLDDIVDEQSNIVGFSMFNTTHPFYLEFIRSLNLSWREGCDINPYPGPALSSALLFDAVHVVVSAVQELNRSQEIGVKPLSCTSPQIWQHGTSLMNYLRM
;
A
#
# COMPACT_ATOMS: atom_id res chain seq x y z
N ASP A 1 1.81 13.07 -14.10
CA ASP A 1 1.80 11.62 -14.37
C ASP A 1 3.13 11.19 -14.94
N PHE A 2 3.72 10.14 -14.35
CA PHE A 2 4.92 9.50 -14.90
C PHE A 2 4.46 8.27 -15.70
N PRO A 3 4.51 8.30 -17.04
CA PRO A 3 4.07 7.17 -17.84
C PRO A 3 4.98 5.96 -17.61
N LEU A 4 4.41 4.76 -17.76
CA LEU A 4 5.20 3.53 -17.79
C LEU A 4 6.19 3.61 -18.94
N LEU A 5 7.49 3.47 -18.62
CA LEU A 5 8.56 3.43 -19.59
C LEU A 5 8.98 1.97 -19.80
N TRP A 6 8.77 1.48 -21.01
CA TRP A 6 9.32 0.19 -21.44
C TRP A 6 10.78 0.42 -21.82
N LEU A 7 11.68 -0.33 -21.20
CA LEU A 7 13.11 -0.31 -21.51
C LEU A 7 13.51 -1.43 -22.47
N ASP A 8 12.53 -2.07 -23.09
CA ASP A 8 12.73 -3.04 -24.16
C ASP A 8 13.58 -2.40 -25.27
N ASP A 9 14.56 -3.13 -25.80
CA ASP A 9 15.54 -2.68 -26.80
C ASP A 9 16.50 -1.54 -26.37
N ILE A 10 16.38 -1.01 -25.15
CA ILE A 10 17.31 -0.01 -24.59
C ILE A 10 18.41 -0.69 -23.77
N VAL A 11 18.08 -1.78 -23.09
CA VAL A 11 19.03 -2.51 -22.23
C VAL A 11 19.91 -3.41 -23.08
N ASP A 12 21.19 -3.06 -23.18
CA ASP A 12 22.25 -3.91 -23.73
C ASP A 12 23.29 -4.28 -22.66
N GLU A 13 24.30 -5.08 -23.03
CA GLU A 13 25.35 -5.49 -22.08
C GLU A 13 26.23 -4.31 -21.59
N GLN A 14 26.14 -3.13 -22.20
CA GLN A 14 26.89 -1.93 -21.82
C GLN A 14 26.06 -0.93 -21.00
N SER A 15 24.77 -1.22 -20.82
CA SER A 15 23.82 -0.35 -20.15
C SER A 15 23.95 -0.44 -18.63
N ASN A 16 24.17 0.71 -17.98
CA ASN A 16 24.25 0.83 -16.53
C ASN A 16 23.00 1.52 -15.97
N ILE A 17 21.90 0.77 -15.87
CA ILE A 17 20.63 1.27 -15.32
C ILE A 17 20.45 0.72 -13.91
N VAL A 18 20.34 1.60 -12.93
CA VAL A 18 20.14 1.25 -11.52
C VAL A 18 18.83 1.83 -11.00
N GLY A 19 18.20 1.12 -10.06
CA GLY A 19 16.93 1.52 -9.48
C GLY A 19 16.71 0.87 -8.12
N PHE A 20 15.56 1.17 -7.52
CA PHE A 20 15.17 0.66 -6.21
C PHE A 20 13.86 -0.12 -6.31
N SER A 21 13.71 -1.14 -5.49
CA SER A 21 12.46 -1.88 -5.30
C SER A 21 12.26 -2.11 -3.81
N MET A 22 11.02 -1.95 -3.35
CA MET A 22 10.62 -2.24 -1.98
C MET A 22 9.86 -3.57 -1.85
N PHE A 23 9.65 -4.28 -2.96
CA PHE A 23 8.89 -5.52 -2.94
C PHE A 23 9.68 -6.65 -2.31
N ASN A 24 9.10 -7.30 -1.31
CA ASN A 24 9.58 -8.59 -0.82
C ASN A 24 8.91 -9.73 -1.61
N THR A 25 9.61 -10.21 -2.64
CA THR A 25 9.10 -11.27 -3.53
C THR A 25 8.97 -12.64 -2.86
N THR A 26 9.52 -12.79 -1.65
CA THR A 26 9.41 -14.02 -0.83
C THR A 26 8.23 -14.00 0.15
N HIS A 27 7.50 -12.88 0.25
CA HIS A 27 6.35 -12.80 1.15
C HIS A 27 5.27 -13.83 0.75
N PRO A 28 4.67 -14.58 1.69
CA PRO A 28 3.76 -15.69 1.36
C PRO A 28 2.56 -15.29 0.50
N PHE A 29 2.07 -14.05 0.65
CA PHE A 29 0.93 -13.53 -0.11
C PHE A 29 1.30 -12.87 -1.44
N TYR A 30 2.59 -12.74 -1.77
CA TYR A 30 3.05 -11.95 -2.92
C TYR A 30 2.52 -12.47 -4.26
N LEU A 31 2.51 -13.80 -4.45
CA LEU A 31 2.01 -14.41 -5.68
C LEU A 31 0.52 -14.16 -5.90
N GLU A 32 -0.28 -14.24 -4.82
CA GLU A 32 -1.72 -14.00 -4.90
C GLU A 32 -2.03 -12.51 -5.13
N PHE A 33 -1.22 -11.62 -4.54
CA PHE A 33 -1.30 -10.18 -4.75
C PHE A 33 -1.08 -9.81 -6.22
N ILE A 34 -0.02 -10.34 -6.86
CA ILE A 34 0.23 -10.12 -8.30
C ILE A 34 -0.91 -10.68 -9.14
N ARG A 35 -1.36 -11.90 -8.83
CA ARG A 35 -2.44 -12.55 -9.58
C ARG A 35 -3.71 -11.71 -9.57
N SER A 36 -4.11 -11.22 -8.40
CA SER A 36 -5.30 -10.39 -8.24
C SER A 36 -5.20 -9.08 -9.02
N LEU A 37 -4.06 -8.41 -8.98
CA LEU A 37 -3.85 -7.17 -9.73
C LEU A 37 -3.79 -7.40 -11.25
N ASN A 38 -3.22 -8.51 -11.70
CA ASN A 38 -3.22 -8.87 -13.13
C ASN A 38 -4.65 -9.11 -13.64
N LEU A 39 -5.51 -9.78 -12.85
CA LEU A 39 -6.93 -9.93 -13.19
C LEU A 39 -7.63 -8.56 -13.29
N SER A 40 -7.44 -7.70 -12.29
CA SER A 40 -7.99 -6.34 -12.31
C SER A 40 -7.50 -5.53 -13.52
N TRP A 41 -6.23 -5.65 -13.90
CA TRP A 41 -5.67 -4.98 -15.07
C TRP A 41 -6.35 -5.46 -16.37
N ARG A 42 -6.54 -6.77 -16.54
CA ARG A 42 -7.18 -7.35 -17.74
C ARG A 42 -8.63 -6.92 -17.92
N GLU A 43 -9.32 -6.60 -16.83
CA GLU A 43 -10.70 -6.12 -16.88
C GLU A 43 -10.78 -4.63 -17.23
N GLY A 44 -9.77 -3.84 -16.86
CA GLY A 44 -9.83 -2.38 -16.93
C GLY A 44 -8.91 -1.71 -17.95
N CYS A 45 -8.05 -2.45 -18.64
CA CYS A 45 -7.04 -1.89 -19.54
C CYS A 45 -6.93 -2.68 -20.86
N ASP A 46 -6.91 -1.94 -21.97
CA ASP A 46 -6.65 -2.49 -23.31
C ASP A 46 -5.16 -2.73 -23.58
N ILE A 47 -4.28 -2.20 -22.73
CA ILE A 47 -2.83 -2.27 -22.88
C ILE A 47 -2.32 -3.57 -22.25
N ASN A 48 -1.85 -4.49 -23.10
CA ASN A 48 -1.13 -5.69 -22.71
C ASN A 48 0.35 -5.58 -23.14
N PRO A 49 1.30 -6.13 -22.36
CA PRO A 49 1.10 -6.96 -21.16
C PRO A 49 0.97 -6.16 -19.86
N TYR A 50 0.49 -6.83 -18.80
CA TYR A 50 0.48 -6.30 -17.44
C TYR A 50 1.91 -5.96 -16.97
N PRO A 51 2.22 -4.71 -16.57
CA PRO A 51 3.57 -4.26 -16.24
C PRO A 51 4.06 -4.72 -14.86
N GLY A 52 3.22 -5.38 -14.07
CA GLY A 52 3.50 -5.73 -12.68
C GLY A 52 2.82 -4.79 -11.67
N PRO A 53 2.92 -5.09 -10.38
CA PRO A 53 2.22 -4.35 -9.34
C PRO A 53 2.83 -2.97 -9.13
N ALA A 54 1.98 -1.94 -9.05
CA ALA A 54 2.41 -0.62 -8.61
C ALA A 54 2.77 -0.66 -7.12
N LEU A 55 3.88 0.00 -6.76
CA LEU A 55 4.34 0.07 -5.36
C LEU A 55 3.28 0.70 -4.45
N SER A 56 2.56 1.72 -4.92
CA SER A 56 1.48 2.37 -4.16
C SER A 56 0.37 1.39 -3.76
N SER A 57 0.01 0.43 -4.62
CA SER A 57 -0.98 -0.60 -4.31
C SER A 57 -0.50 -1.54 -3.20
N ALA A 58 0.79 -1.90 -3.20
CA ALA A 58 1.37 -2.73 -2.15
C ALA A 58 1.46 -1.97 -0.82
N LEU A 59 1.89 -0.71 -0.84
CA LEU A 59 1.92 0.13 0.35
C LEU A 59 0.52 0.35 0.94
N LEU A 60 -0.52 0.45 0.11
CA LEU A 60 -1.90 0.54 0.58
C LEU A 60 -2.35 -0.77 1.24
N PHE A 61 -1.98 -1.92 0.66
CA PHE A 61 -2.23 -3.24 1.25
C PHE A 61 -1.57 -3.39 2.63
N ASP A 62 -0.29 -3.01 2.74
CA ASP A 62 0.46 -3.04 4.00
C ASP A 62 -0.12 -2.04 5.02
N ALA A 63 -0.51 -0.84 4.58
CA ALA A 63 -1.08 0.20 5.45
C ALA A 63 -2.36 -0.28 6.16
N VAL A 64 -3.21 -1.05 5.48
CA VAL A 64 -4.40 -1.64 6.12
C VAL A 64 -4.00 -2.57 7.27
N HIS A 65 -2.98 -3.41 7.07
CA HIS A 65 -2.50 -4.33 8.11
C HIS A 65 -1.89 -3.56 9.29
N VAL A 66 -1.13 -2.49 9.02
CA VAL A 66 -0.57 -1.61 10.06
C VAL A 66 -1.67 -0.97 10.90
N VAL A 67 -2.69 -0.37 10.27
CA VAL A 67 -3.79 0.28 10.98
C VAL A 67 -4.60 -0.72 11.79
N VAL A 68 -4.97 -1.86 11.20
CA VAL A 68 -5.77 -2.89 11.89
C VAL A 68 -5.00 -3.42 13.10
N SER A 69 -3.71 -3.72 12.96
CA SER A 69 -2.88 -4.21 14.06
C SER A 69 -2.80 -3.20 15.21
N ALA A 70 -2.52 -1.92 14.90
CA ALA A 70 -2.44 -0.87 15.91
C ALA A 70 -3.78 -0.64 16.64
N VAL A 71 -4.91 -0.67 15.92
CA VAL A 71 -6.25 -0.55 16.52
C VAL A 71 -6.57 -1.75 17.40
N GLN A 72 -6.23 -2.97 16.98
CA GLN A 72 -6.45 -4.17 17.79
C GLN A 72 -5.65 -4.14 19.11
N GLU A 73 -4.39 -3.71 19.08
CA GLU A 73 -3.58 -3.56 20.28
C GLU A 73 -4.10 -2.44 21.20
N LEU A 74 -4.49 -1.29 20.64
CA LEU A 74 -5.10 -0.21 21.41
C LEU A 74 -6.40 -0.68 22.11
N ASN A 75 -7.23 -1.46 21.40
CA ASN A 75 -8.51 -1.93 21.91
C ASN A 75 -8.37 -2.93 23.08
N ARG A 76 -7.21 -3.58 23.24
CA ARG A 76 -6.93 -4.43 24.41
C ARG A 76 -6.72 -3.61 25.69
N SER A 77 -6.31 -2.35 25.55
CA SER A 77 -5.97 -1.48 26.69
C SER A 77 -7.04 -0.45 27.00
N GLN A 78 -7.81 -0.01 26.00
CA GLN A 78 -8.83 1.04 26.11
C GLN A 78 -10.00 0.69 25.20
N GLU A 79 -11.24 0.85 25.68
CA GLU A 79 -12.42 0.77 24.81
C GLU A 79 -12.40 1.94 23.80
N ILE A 80 -12.36 1.62 22.50
CA ILE A 80 -12.25 2.63 21.45
C ILE A 80 -13.64 3.09 21.02
N GLY A 81 -13.95 4.36 21.27
CA GLY A 81 -15.12 5.03 20.73
C GLY A 81 -14.81 5.83 19.46
N VAL A 82 -15.73 5.84 18.50
CA VAL A 82 -15.72 6.77 17.37
C VAL A 82 -16.91 7.72 17.45
N LYS A 83 -16.72 8.96 17.00
CA LYS A 83 -17.80 9.95 16.88
C LYS A 83 -17.66 10.71 15.57
N PRO A 84 -18.77 11.16 14.96
CA PRO A 84 -18.71 12.04 13.79
C PRO A 84 -17.94 13.31 14.12
N LEU A 85 -17.04 13.70 13.22
CA LEU A 85 -16.33 14.98 13.27
C LEU A 85 -16.76 15.84 12.08
N SER A 86 -16.53 17.16 12.18
CA SER A 86 -16.80 18.12 11.11
C SER A 86 -15.65 19.11 11.00
N CYS A 87 -15.32 19.52 9.78
CA CYS A 87 -14.35 20.59 9.53
C CYS A 87 -14.78 21.95 10.11
N THR A 88 -16.07 22.13 10.40
CA THR A 88 -16.62 23.37 10.99
C THR A 88 -16.61 23.38 12.53
N SER A 89 -16.11 22.31 13.16
CA SER A 89 -16.10 22.14 14.62
C SER A 89 -14.69 21.89 15.14
N PRO A 90 -14.30 22.45 16.30
CA PRO A 90 -12.97 22.21 16.89
C PRO A 90 -12.87 20.86 17.62
N GLN A 91 -13.89 20.00 17.53
CA GLN A 91 -13.86 18.70 18.21
C GLN A 91 -12.82 17.76 17.60
N ILE A 92 -12.11 17.03 18.47
CA ILE A 92 -11.13 16.02 18.08
C ILE A 92 -11.59 14.61 18.46
N TRP A 93 -10.98 13.62 17.82
CA TRP A 93 -11.06 12.23 18.24
C TRP A 93 -10.09 11.95 19.40
N GLN A 94 -10.65 11.64 20.57
CA GLN A 94 -9.88 11.54 21.83
C GLN A 94 -8.84 10.41 21.81
N HIS A 95 -9.08 9.33 21.06
CA HIS A 95 -8.14 8.20 20.97
C HIS A 95 -7.06 8.40 19.90
N GLY A 96 -7.07 9.53 19.16
CA GLY A 96 -6.12 9.77 18.06
C GLY A 96 -4.66 9.76 18.51
N THR A 97 -4.33 10.40 19.64
CA THR A 97 -2.97 10.40 20.18
C THR A 97 -2.52 9.00 20.61
N SER A 98 -3.40 8.22 21.25
CA SER A 98 -3.10 6.85 21.62
C SER A 98 -2.83 6.00 20.38
N LEU A 99 -3.71 6.05 19.37
CA LEU A 99 -3.52 5.30 18.13
C LEU A 99 -2.18 5.64 17.45
N MET A 100 -1.80 6.92 17.40
CA MET A 100 -0.52 7.34 16.81
C MET A 100 0.70 6.74 17.51
N ASN A 101 0.60 6.41 18.81
CA ASN A 101 1.65 5.70 19.52
C ASN A 101 1.67 4.21 19.16
N TYR A 102 0.50 3.57 19.08
CA TYR A 102 0.40 2.15 18.68
C TYR A 102 0.79 1.91 17.22
N LEU A 103 0.64 2.89 16.32
CA LEU A 103 1.10 2.81 14.94
C LEU A 103 2.64 2.83 14.80
N ARG A 104 3.36 3.23 15.85
CA ARG A 104 4.83 3.32 15.86
C ARG A 104 5.50 2.12 16.54
N MET A 105 4.72 1.29 17.22
CA MET A 105 5.18 0.06 17.88
C MET A 105 5.29 -1.07 16.87
#